data_AF-A0A1Y5LM58-F1
#
_entry.id   AF-A0A1Y5LM58-F1
#
_cell.length_a   1.000
_cell.length_b   1.000
_cell.length_c   1.000
_cell.angle_alpha   90.00
_cell.angle_beta   90.00
_cell.angle_gamma   90.00
#
_symmetry.space_group_name_H-M   'P 1'
#
loop_
_entity.id
_entity.type
_entity.pdbx_description
1 polymer ?
#
loop_
_entity_poly.entity_id
_entity_poly.type
_entity_poly.pdbx_seq_one_letter_code
_entity_poly.pdbx_strand_id
1 'polypeptide(L)'
;MGTDGNSRAAVARPTIRMNLETYERAKFWAGRDAEAAGTPPNFNDFVTAAVENEIARRSGVEIDADHILAGRINQMADAMKSMESQLDAMGAMVRTTFTTLIELARGDSILTDELDDKDSEFGVGS
;
A
#
# COMPACT_ATOMS: atom_id res chain seq x y z
N MET A 1 45.09 -37.78 5.28
CA MET A 1 44.06 -37.93 6.32
C MET A 1 44.47 -37.04 7.47
N GLY A 2 43.77 -35.92 7.65
CA GLY A 2 44.07 -34.87 8.63
C GLY A 2 42.87 -33.95 8.66
N THR A 3 41.83 -34.39 9.37
CA THR A 3 40.59 -33.64 9.57
C THR A 3 40.80 -32.65 10.70
N ASP A 4 41.26 -31.44 10.37
CA ASP A 4 41.23 -30.33 11.32
C ASP A 4 39.82 -29.73 11.34
N GLY A 5 38.92 -30.47 11.99
CA GLY A 5 37.64 -29.97 12.44
C GLY A 5 37.83 -29.04 13.63
N ASN A 6 38.13 -27.76 13.39
CA ASN A 6 37.78 -26.66 14.30
C ASN A 6 37.93 -25.30 13.59
N SER A 7 37.14 -25.04 12.56
CA SER A 7 36.94 -23.67 12.09
C SER A 7 36.06 -22.94 13.12
N ARG A 8 36.64 -22.59 14.28
CA ARG A 8 36.11 -21.49 15.09
C ARG A 8 35.92 -20.32 14.15
N ALA A 9 34.68 -19.82 14.01
CA ALA A 9 34.41 -18.67 13.17
C ALA A 9 35.47 -17.60 13.45
N ALA A 10 36.24 -17.22 12.43
CA ALA A 10 37.36 -16.31 12.60
C ALA A 10 36.79 -14.95 13.03
N VAL A 11 36.93 -14.60 14.31
CA VAL A 11 36.41 -13.34 14.86
C VAL A 11 37.38 -12.21 14.53
N ALA A 12 36.95 -11.27 13.68
CA ALA A 12 37.66 -10.03 13.43
C ALA A 12 37.31 -8.99 14.50
N ARG A 13 38.30 -8.19 14.94
CA ARG A 13 38.11 -7.09 15.90
C ARG A 13 38.41 -5.74 15.25
N PRO A 14 37.47 -5.17 14.48
CA PRO A 14 37.68 -3.87 13.85
C PRO A 14 37.61 -2.74 14.89
N THR A 15 38.44 -1.71 14.71
CA THR A 15 38.27 -0.43 15.43
C THR A 15 37.40 0.50 14.60
N ILE A 16 36.28 0.95 15.16
CA ILE A 16 35.31 1.82 14.47
C ILE A 16 35.46 3.25 14.97
N ARG A 17 35.54 4.20 14.03
CA ARG A 17 35.49 5.64 14.34
C ARG A 17 34.06 6.14 14.12
N MET A 18 33.54 6.86 15.10
CA MET A 18 32.20 7.44 15.07
C MET A 18 32.20 8.81 15.75
N ASN A 19 31.28 9.68 15.34
CA ASN A 19 31.00 10.93 16.05
C ASN A 19 30.48 10.62 17.46
N LEU A 20 30.80 11.51 18.41
CA LEU A 20 30.48 11.32 19.83
C LEU A 20 28.98 11.17 20.06
N GLU A 21 28.15 11.96 19.39
CA GLU A 21 26.69 11.89 19.51
C GLU A 21 26.14 10.50 19.11
N THR A 22 26.59 9.95 17.97
CA THR A 22 26.15 8.63 17.53
C THR A 22 26.65 7.54 18.47
N TYR A 23 27.85 7.68 19.02
CA TYR A 23 28.37 6.73 20.02
C TYR A 23 27.49 6.68 21.28
N GLU A 24 27.13 7.85 21.81
CA GLU A 24 26.26 7.95 22.99
C GLU A 24 24.86 7.42 22.71
N ARG A 25 24.29 7.74 21.54
CA ARG A 25 22.99 7.19 21.10
C ARG A 25 23.05 5.68 20.95
N ALA A 26 24.08 5.14 20.32
CA ALA A 26 24.23 3.70 20.14
C ALA A 26 24.37 2.98 21.50
N LYS A 27 25.10 3.57 22.46
CA LYS A 27 25.14 3.06 23.84
C LYS A 27 23.79 3.07 24.53
N PHE A 28 23.03 4.15 24.38
CA PHE A 28 21.69 4.26 24.96
C PHE A 28 20.77 3.17 24.45
N TRP A 29 20.73 2.95 23.13
CA TRP A 29 19.90 1.91 22.53
C TRP A 29 20.35 0.51 22.91
N ALA A 30 21.67 0.24 22.90
CA ALA A 30 22.21 -1.03 23.41
C ALA A 30 21.84 -1.28 24.89
N GLY A 31 21.77 -0.22 25.69
CA GLY A 31 21.30 -0.26 27.07
C GLY A 31 19.83 -0.65 27.17
N ARG A 32 18.99 0.04 26.40
CA ARG A 32 17.53 -0.14 26.40
C ARG A 32 17.10 -1.52 25.91
N ASP A 33 17.73 -2.01 24.85
CA ASP A 33 17.39 -3.31 24.24
C ASP A 33 17.79 -4.46 25.19
N ALA A 34 18.92 -4.32 25.88
CA ALA A 34 19.37 -5.28 26.87
C ALA A 34 18.49 -5.28 28.13
N GLU A 35 18.04 -4.11 28.60
CA GLU A 35 17.06 -3.98 29.67
C GLU A 35 15.73 -4.68 29.31
N ALA A 36 15.22 -4.45 28.10
CA ALA A 36 14.01 -5.10 27.61
C ALA A 36 14.17 -6.64 27.51
N ALA A 37 15.36 -7.12 27.18
CA ALA A 37 15.69 -8.54 27.10
C ALA A 37 16.11 -9.16 28.45
N GLY A 38 16.23 -8.37 29.53
CA GLY A 38 16.73 -8.83 30.83
C GLY A 38 18.19 -9.31 30.80
N THR A 39 18.99 -8.80 29.86
CA THR A 39 20.39 -9.18 29.63
C THR A 39 21.34 -8.02 29.93
N PRO A 40 22.63 -8.27 30.20
CA PRO A 40 23.60 -7.19 30.36
C PRO A 40 23.80 -6.43 29.04
N PRO A 41 23.91 -5.09 29.08
CA PRO A 41 24.05 -4.28 27.87
C PRO A 41 25.38 -4.56 27.15
N ASN A 42 25.29 -4.99 25.89
CA ASN A 42 26.44 -5.24 25.05
C ASN A 42 26.44 -4.33 23.81
N PHE A 43 27.29 -3.30 23.87
CA PHE A 43 27.49 -2.37 22.76
C PHE A 43 28.00 -3.05 21.48
N ASN A 44 28.85 -4.07 21.61
CA ASN A 44 29.41 -4.74 20.44
C ASN A 44 28.34 -5.53 19.69
N ASP A 45 27.42 -6.17 20.41
CA ASP A 45 26.33 -6.92 19.78
C ASP A 45 25.39 -5.98 19.05
N PHE A 46 25.06 -4.84 19.66
CA PHE A 46 24.26 -3.80 19.02
C PHE A 46 24.90 -3.28 17.72
N VAL A 47 26.19 -2.96 17.75
CA VAL A 47 26.90 -2.48 16.55
C VAL A 47 27.02 -3.57 15.49
N THR A 48 27.26 -4.82 15.90
CA THR A 48 27.37 -5.95 14.96
C THR A 48 26.03 -6.20 14.27
N ALA A 49 24.92 -6.24 15.03
CA ALA A 49 23.58 -6.39 14.48
C ALA A 49 23.23 -5.23 13.53
N ALA A 50 23.56 -3.99 13.88
CA ALA A 50 23.34 -2.84 13.00
C ALA A 50 24.11 -2.94 11.67
N VAL A 51 25.37 -3.43 11.72
CA VAL A 51 26.17 -3.66 10.52
C VAL A 51 25.63 -4.82 9.69
N GLU A 52 25.22 -5.91 10.32
CA GLU A 52 24.61 -7.06 9.65
C GLU A 52 23.31 -6.67 8.96
N ASN A 53 22.43 -5.91 9.61
CA ASN A 53 21.20 -5.40 9.02
C ASN A 53 21.50 -4.48 7.82
N GLU A 54 22.48 -3.58 7.93
CA GLU A 54 22.85 -2.71 6.81
C GLU A 54 23.43 -3.52 5.64
N ILE A 55 24.20 -4.58 5.91
CA ILE A 55 24.67 -5.52 4.88
C ILE A 55 23.48 -6.28 4.26
N ALA A 56 22.56 -6.79 5.06
CA ALA A 56 21.38 -7.53 4.62
C ALA A 56 20.47 -6.66 3.73
N ARG A 57 20.24 -5.41 4.13
CA ARG A 57 19.52 -4.39 3.34
C ARG A 57 20.21 -4.10 2.01
N ARG A 58 21.53 -3.94 1.98
CA ARG A 58 22.29 -3.66 0.75
C ARG A 58 22.44 -4.87 -0.17
N SER A 59 22.50 -6.07 0.40
CA SER A 59 22.60 -7.33 -0.34
C SER A 59 21.24 -7.83 -0.86
N GLY A 60 20.15 -7.15 -0.50
CA GLY A 60 18.79 -7.51 -0.94
C GLY A 60 18.22 -8.76 -0.27
N VAL A 61 18.86 -9.23 0.82
CA VAL A 61 18.40 -10.37 1.62
C VAL A 61 17.25 -9.92 2.54
N GLU A 62 17.33 -8.70 3.05
CA GLU A 62 16.26 -8.08 3.83
C GLU A 62 15.30 -7.38 2.88
N ILE A 63 14.31 -8.13 2.42
CA ILE A 63 13.08 -7.56 1.89
C ILE A 63 12.40 -6.92 3.09
N ASP A 64 12.45 -5.58 3.18
CA ASP A 64 11.77 -4.79 4.20
C ASP A 64 10.28 -5.18 4.26
N ALA A 65 9.96 -6.14 5.14
CA ALA A 65 8.66 -6.77 5.20
C ALA A 65 7.60 -5.75 5.59
N ASP A 66 7.97 -4.76 6.40
CA ASP A 66 7.11 -3.64 6.79
C ASP A 66 6.86 -2.71 5.61
N HIS A 67 7.86 -2.42 4.77
CA HIS A 67 7.65 -1.62 3.57
C HIS A 67 6.81 -2.34 2.51
N ILE A 68 6.99 -3.64 2.33
CA ILE A 68 6.13 -4.45 1.45
C ILE A 68 4.71 -4.56 2.01
N LEU A 69 4.55 -4.79 3.31
CA LEU A 69 3.25 -4.91 3.95
C LEU A 69 2.49 -3.59 3.86
N ALA A 70 3.14 -2.46 4.17
CA ALA A 70 2.58 -1.13 3.99
C ALA A 70 2.19 -0.86 2.52
N GLY A 71 3.05 -1.25 1.57
CA GLY A 71 2.76 -1.15 0.14
C GLY A 71 1.53 -1.97 -0.29
N ARG A 72 1.39 -3.20 0.22
CA ARG A 72 0.23 -4.06 -0.04
C ARG A 72 -1.05 -3.53 0.59
N ILE A 73 -0.98 -2.96 1.79
CA ILE A 73 -2.14 -2.32 2.45
C ILE A 73 -2.62 -1.12 1.64
N ASN A 74 -1.71 -0.28 1.14
CA ASN A 74 -2.08 0.85 0.29
C ASN A 74 -2.74 0.39 -1.01
N GLN A 75 -2.22 -0.66 -1.66
CA GLN A 75 -2.85 -1.25 -2.84
C GLN A 75 -4.25 -1.79 -2.55
N MET A 76 -4.46 -2.42 -1.39
CA MET A 76 -5.79 -2.88 -0.95
C MET A 76 -6.74 -1.70 -0.71
N ALA A 77 -6.27 -0.61 -0.10
CA ALA A 77 -7.06 0.60 0.11
C ALA A 77 -7.51 1.23 -1.22
N ASP A 78 -6.60 1.31 -2.20
CA ASP A 78 -6.92 1.81 -3.54
C ASP A 78 -7.93 0.93 -4.26
N ALA A 79 -7.81 -0.41 -4.13
CA ALA A 79 -8.77 -1.35 -4.70
C ALA A 79 -10.17 -1.21 -4.08
N MET A 80 -10.26 -1.02 -2.76
CA MET A 80 -11.55 -0.77 -2.08
C MET A 80 -12.20 0.53 -2.54
N LYS A 81 -11.42 1.60 -2.69
CA LYS A 81 -11.91 2.88 -3.19
C LYS A 81 -12.42 2.77 -4.64
N SER A 82 -11.74 1.99 -5.47
CA SER A 82 -12.21 1.68 -6.82
C SER A 82 -13.54 0.90 -6.80
N MET A 83 -13.70 -0.06 -5.89
CA MET A 83 -14.96 -0.80 -5.75
C MET A 83 -16.12 0.10 -5.31
N GLU A 84 -15.89 1.01 -4.36
CA GLU A 84 -16.89 1.97 -3.91
C GLU A 84 -17.40 2.83 -5.08
N SER A 85 -16.48 3.35 -5.90
CA SER A 85 -16.85 4.12 -7.10
C SER A 85 -17.66 3.30 -8.11
N GLN A 86 -17.36 2.01 -8.27
CA GLN A 86 -18.12 1.12 -9.16
C GLN A 86 -19.52 0.84 -8.61
N LEU A 87 -19.66 0.65 -7.30
CA LEU A 87 -20.96 0.47 -6.65
C LEU A 87 -21.84 1.71 -6.77
N ASP A 88 -21.28 2.90 -6.60
CA ASP A 88 -22.01 4.16 -6.79
C ASP A 88 -22.48 4.32 -8.24
N ALA A 89 -21.62 4.00 -9.21
CA ALA A 89 -21.99 4.02 -10.62
C ALA A 89 -23.12 3.02 -10.93
N MET A 90 -23.07 1.82 -10.35
CA MET A 90 -24.16 0.84 -10.45
C MET A 90 -25.45 1.36 -9.80
N GLY A 91 -25.36 1.99 -8.64
CA GLY A 91 -26.51 2.58 -7.95
C GLY A 91 -27.17 3.68 -8.77
N ALA A 92 -26.38 4.55 -9.39
CA ALA A 92 -26.87 5.58 -10.30
C ALA A 92 -27.56 4.96 -11.52
N MET A 93 -26.94 3.95 -12.14
CA MET A 93 -27.52 3.23 -13.28
C MET A 93 -28.86 2.58 -12.92
N VAL A 94 -28.96 1.90 -11.77
CA VAL A 94 -30.22 1.29 -11.31
C VAL A 94 -31.30 2.35 -11.11
N ARG A 95 -30.98 3.50 -10.52
CA ARG A 95 -31.92 4.62 -10.37
C ARG A 95 -32.39 5.12 -11.73
N THR A 96 -31.46 5.34 -12.67
CA THR A 96 -31.80 5.76 -14.03
C THR A 96 -32.70 4.75 -14.73
N THR A 97 -32.37 3.45 -14.68
CA THR A 97 -33.20 2.40 -15.28
C THR A 97 -34.59 2.37 -14.65
N PHE A 98 -34.70 2.50 -13.33
CA PHE A 98 -36.00 2.51 -12.65
C PHE A 98 -36.82 3.74 -13.04
N THR A 99 -36.20 4.92 -13.14
CA THR A 99 -36.85 6.14 -13.65
C THR A 99 -37.34 5.94 -15.08
N THR A 100 -36.49 5.42 -15.99
CA THR A 100 -36.90 5.17 -17.38
C THR A 100 -38.05 4.17 -17.50
N LEU A 101 -38.07 3.12 -16.66
CA LEU A 101 -39.19 2.16 -16.62
C LEU A 101 -40.47 2.81 -16.09
N ILE A 102 -40.37 3.70 -15.10
CA ILE A 102 -41.52 4.46 -14.58
C ILE A 102 -42.07 5.41 -15.66
N GLU A 103 -41.20 6.13 -16.36
CA GLU A 103 -41.58 7.06 -17.44
C GLU A 103 -42.25 6.30 -18.60
N LEU A 104 -41.67 5.16 -19.01
CA LEU A 104 -42.25 4.29 -20.02
C LEU A 104 -43.60 3.71 -19.59
N ALA A 105 -43.74 3.30 -18.32
CA ALA A 105 -44.98 2.75 -17.77
C ALA A 105 -46.06 3.83 -17.54
N ARG A 106 -45.67 5.09 -17.33
CA ARG A 106 -46.58 6.23 -17.24
C ARG A 106 -47.12 6.65 -18.61
N GLY A 107 -46.59 6.05 -19.68
CA GLY A 107 -47.01 6.33 -21.05
C GLY A 107 -46.47 7.66 -21.58
N ASP A 108 -45.37 8.17 -21.00
CA ASP A 108 -44.76 9.39 -21.52
C ASP A 108 -44.03 9.05 -22.81
N SER A 109 -44.55 9.59 -23.89
CA SER A 109 -44.16 9.21 -25.23
C SER A 109 -42.76 9.77 -25.49
N ILE A 110 -41.85 8.91 -25.92
CA ILE A 110 -40.66 9.37 -26.67
C ILE A 110 -40.96 9.41 -28.18
N LEU A 111 -42.23 9.19 -28.58
CA LEU A 111 -42.68 9.00 -29.97
C LEU A 111 -43.85 9.91 -30.42
N THR A 112 -44.46 10.74 -29.55
CA THR A 112 -45.54 11.67 -29.95
C THR A 112 -45.12 13.11 -30.15
N ASP A 113 -43.92 13.53 -29.69
CA ASP A 113 -43.41 14.88 -29.97
C ASP A 113 -42.75 15.03 -31.37
N GLU A 114 -42.40 13.92 -32.05
CA GLU A 114 -41.84 13.98 -33.42
C GLU A 114 -42.89 13.87 -34.54
N LEU A 115 -44.15 13.58 -34.21
CA LEU A 115 -45.22 13.38 -35.21
C LEU A 115 -46.25 14.52 -35.27
N ASP A 116 -46.29 15.44 -34.31
CA ASP A 116 -47.26 16.54 -34.32
C ASP A 116 -46.79 17.78 -35.13
N ASP A 117 -45.52 17.81 -35.56
CA ASP A 117 -44.94 18.94 -36.30
C ASP A 117 -44.92 18.76 -37.83
N LYS A 118 -45.59 17.73 -38.38
CA LYS A 118 -45.61 17.46 -39.84
C LYS A 118 -46.97 17.44 -40.53
N ASP A 119 -48.07 17.68 -39.81
CA ASP A 119 -49.41 17.69 -40.42
C ASP A 119 -50.09 19.08 -40.45
N SER A 120 -49.36 20.18 -40.17
CA SER A 120 -49.91 21.54 -40.20
C SER A 120 -49.52 22.43 -41.39
N GLU A 121 -48.80 21.91 -42.40
CA GLU A 121 -48.39 22.69 -43.59
C GLU A 121 -48.93 22.14 -44.92
N PHE A 122 -50.23 21.81 -45.02
CA PHE A 122 -50.91 21.71 -46.33
C PHE A 122 -52.38 22.18 -46.27
N GLY A 123 -52.57 23.49 -46.33
CA GLY A 123 -53.84 24.18 -46.58
C GLY A 123 -53.78 25.59 -45.99
N VAL A 124 -53.88 26.71 -46.71
CA VAL A 124 -54.58 27.03 -47.95
C VAL A 124 -53.91 28.29 -48.53
N GLY A 125 -53.64 28.32 -49.84
CA GLY A 125 -53.31 29.54 -50.57
C GLY A 125 -54.23 29.65 -51.78
N SER A 126 -55.27 30.48 -51.63
CA SER A 126 -56.08 31.05 -52.72
C SER A 126 -55.26 32.02 -53.58
#